data_AF-B4UX17-F1
#
_entry.id   AF-B4UX17-F1
#
_cell.length_a   1.000
_cell.length_b   1.000
_cell.length_c   1.000
_cell.angle_alpha   90.00
_cell.angle_beta   90.00
_cell.angle_gamma   90.00
#
_symmetry.space_group_name_H-M   'P 1'
#
loop_
_entity.id
_entity.type
_entity.pdbx_description
1 polymer ?
#
loop_
_entity_poly.entity_id
_entity_poly.type
_entity_poly.pdbx_seq_one_letter_code
_entity_poly.pdbx_strand_id
1 'polypeptide(L)'
;MERPIQFQGILFVLHTGIAWEHLPQELGFGSGMTCWRRLAEWTDAGVWPRLHETLLARLRGADALDFSRALVDGSHIRALKGASKPDGAPLTGAGTAASTT
;
A
#
# COMPACT_ATOMS: atom_id res chain seq x y z
N MET A 1 -6.28 -23.78 10.67
CA MET A 1 -5.70 -22.44 10.88
C MET A 1 -5.28 -21.93 9.51
N GLU A 2 -6.07 -21.03 8.93
CA GLU A 2 -5.84 -20.52 7.57
C GLU A 2 -4.52 -19.74 7.55
N ARG A 3 -3.57 -20.10 6.68
CA ARG A 3 -2.32 -19.33 6.54
C ARG A 3 -2.67 -17.93 6.03
N PRO A 4 -2.29 -16.83 6.69
CA PRO A 4 -2.59 -15.48 6.23
C PRO A 4 -1.60 -15.05 5.13
N ILE A 5 -1.54 -15.80 4.03
CA ILE A 5 -0.56 -15.60 2.94
C ILE A 5 -0.68 -14.20 2.30
N GLN A 6 -1.88 -13.61 2.28
CA GLN A 6 -2.08 -12.26 1.77
C GLN A 6 -1.47 -11.22 2.71
N PHE A 7 -1.50 -11.45 4.03
CA PHE A 7 -0.88 -10.54 5.00
C PHE A 7 0.63 -10.52 4.83
N GLN A 8 1.25 -11.67 4.58
CA GLN A 8 2.68 -11.75 4.27
C GLN A 8 3.02 -10.98 2.97
N GLY A 9 2.20 -11.12 1.93
CA GLY A 9 2.34 -10.35 0.70
C GLY A 9 2.22 -8.84 0.91
N ILE A 10 1.23 -8.39 1.71
CA ILE A 10 1.07 -6.97 2.09
C ILE A 10 2.34 -6.46 2.78
N LEU A 11 2.83 -7.18 3.80
CA LEU A 11 4.03 -6.77 4.53
C LEU A 11 5.26 -6.72 3.61
N PHE A 12 5.40 -7.68 2.69
CA PHE A 12 6.51 -7.71 1.74
C PHE A 12 6.49 -6.47 0.83
N VAL A 13 5.34 -6.15 0.23
CA VAL A 13 5.20 -4.98 -0.64
C VAL A 13 5.46 -3.68 0.13
N LEU A 14 4.89 -3.54 1.33
CA LEU A 14 5.09 -2.34 2.17
C LEU A 14 6.55 -2.17 2.63
N HIS A 15 7.25 -3.28 2.90
CA HIS A 15 8.65 -3.24 3.32
C HIS A 15 9.61 -2.92 2.16
N THR A 16 9.33 -3.46 0.98
CA THR A 16 10.23 -3.33 -0.20
C THR A 16 9.90 -2.13 -1.07
N GLY A 17 8.67 -1.60 -1.00
CA GLY A 17 8.20 -0.48 -1.81
C GLY A 17 7.96 -0.83 -3.29
N ILE A 18 7.92 -2.11 -3.64
CA ILE A 18 7.64 -2.54 -5.03
C ILE A 18 6.19 -2.24 -5.43
N ALA A 19 5.93 -2.14 -6.73
CA ALA A 19 4.56 -2.12 -7.23
C ALA A 19 3.85 -3.44 -6.92
N TRP A 20 2.53 -3.40 -6.68
CA TRP A 20 1.73 -4.59 -6.39
C TRP A 20 1.80 -5.62 -7.52
N GLU A 21 1.84 -5.16 -8.77
CA GLU A 21 1.97 -5.99 -9.97
C GLU A 21 3.30 -6.73 -10.05
N HIS A 22 4.33 -6.24 -9.35
CA HIS A 22 5.67 -6.83 -9.32
C HIS A 22 5.88 -7.79 -8.14
N LEU A 23 4.86 -8.10 -7.35
CA LEU A 23 4.96 -9.08 -6.28
C LEU A 23 5.35 -10.46 -6.86
N PRO A 24 6.52 -11.04 -6.48
CA PRO A 24 6.96 -12.32 -7.03
C PRO A 24 5.99 -13.44 -6.65
N GLN A 25 5.45 -14.15 -7.64
CA GLN A 25 4.48 -15.22 -7.42
C GLN A 25 5.14 -16.47 -6.82
N GLU A 26 6.45 -16.63 -7.02
CA GLU A 26 7.27 -17.73 -6.50
C GLU A 26 7.29 -17.77 -4.97
N LEU A 27 7.02 -16.65 -4.31
CA LEU A 27 6.94 -16.54 -2.85
C LEU A 27 5.64 -17.13 -2.28
N GLY A 28 4.64 -17.43 -3.12
CA GLY A 28 3.41 -18.08 -2.71
C GLY A 28 2.45 -17.21 -1.89
N PHE A 29 2.59 -15.88 -1.94
CA PHE A 29 1.69 -14.92 -1.26
C PHE A 29 0.36 -14.69 -2.00
N GLY A 30 0.22 -15.23 -3.22
CA GLY A 30 -0.85 -14.91 -4.15
C GLY A 30 -0.51 -13.69 -5.01
N SER A 31 -1.50 -13.15 -5.74
CA SER A 31 -1.26 -11.96 -6.56
C SER A 31 -1.20 -10.70 -5.71
N GLY A 32 -0.37 -9.73 -6.10
CA GLY A 32 -0.32 -8.45 -5.40
C GLY A 32 -1.64 -7.70 -5.42
N MET A 33 -2.46 -7.86 -6.47
CA MET A 33 -3.81 -7.28 -6.50
C MET A 33 -4.75 -7.90 -5.44
N THR A 34 -4.59 -9.20 -5.16
CA THR A 34 -5.34 -9.85 -4.06
C THR A 34 -4.87 -9.33 -2.70
N CYS A 35 -3.55 -9.11 -2.53
CA CYS A 35 -2.99 -8.50 -1.34
C CYS A 35 -3.51 -7.06 -1.15
N TRP A 36 -3.54 -6.26 -2.22
CA TRP A 36 -4.06 -4.90 -2.18
C TRP A 36 -5.56 -4.85 -1.83
N ARG A 37 -6.39 -5.69 -2.47
CA ARG A 37 -7.82 -5.76 -2.14
C ARG A 37 -8.02 -6.15 -0.67
N ARG A 38 -7.23 -7.09 -0.17
CA ARG A 38 -7.28 -7.51 1.23
C ARG A 38 -6.85 -6.39 2.19
N LEU A 39 -5.82 -5.63 1.83
CA LEU A 39 -5.38 -4.44 2.56
C LEU A 39 -6.51 -3.40 2.63
N ALA A 40 -7.21 -3.15 1.52
CA ALA A 40 -8.35 -2.24 1.48
C ALA A 40 -9.50 -2.73 2.39
N GLU A 41 -9.92 -3.99 2.26
CA GLU A 41 -10.96 -4.60 3.11
C GLU A 41 -10.63 -4.47 4.60
N TRP A 42 -9.37 -4.68 4.98
CA TRP A 42 -8.92 -4.59 6.37
C TRP A 42 -8.86 -3.15 6.89
N THR A 43 -8.55 -2.22 5.99
CA THR A 43 -8.56 -0.79 6.30
C THR A 43 -9.98 -0.34 6.59
N ASP A 44 -10.93 -0.71 5.73
CA ASP A 44 -12.36 -0.40 5.90
C ASP A 44 -12.95 -1.07 7.14
N ALA A 45 -12.52 -2.31 7.44
CA ALA A 45 -12.95 -3.04 8.62
C ALA A 45 -12.27 -2.56 9.93
N GLY A 46 -11.36 -1.58 9.88
CA GLY A 46 -10.68 -1.06 11.06
C GLY A 46 -9.77 -2.08 11.74
N VAL A 47 -9.15 -2.99 10.97
CA VAL A 47 -8.26 -4.03 11.50
C VAL A 47 -6.97 -3.43 12.04
N TRP A 48 -6.42 -2.39 11.39
CA TRP A 48 -5.13 -1.82 11.75
C TRP A 48 -5.09 -1.20 13.15
N PRO A 49 -6.05 -0.35 13.57
CA PRO A 49 -6.08 0.16 14.94
C PRO A 49 -6.15 -0.96 15.99
N ARG A 50 -7.01 -1.96 15.76
CA ARG A 50 -7.17 -3.10 16.69
C ARG A 50 -5.91 -3.94 16.81
N LEU A 51 -5.24 -4.18 15.68
CA LEU A 51 -3.96 -4.90 15.64
C LEU A 51 -2.89 -4.12 16.41
N HIS A 52 -2.82 -2.80 16.19
CA HIS A 52 -1.89 -1.92 16.89
C HIS A 52 -2.12 -1.94 18.40
N GLU A 53 -3.35 -1.76 18.86
CA GLU A 53 -3.71 -1.81 20.29
C GLU A 53 -3.35 -3.15 20.93
N THR A 54 -3.64 -4.27 20.25
CA THR A 54 -3.33 -5.61 20.73
C THR A 54 -1.82 -5.82 20.86
N LEU A 55 -1.05 -5.39 19.85
CA LEU A 55 0.40 -5.50 19.87
C LEU A 55 1.00 -4.62 20.97
N LEU A 56 0.51 -3.39 21.09
CA LEU A 56 0.94 -2.45 22.11
C LEU A 56 0.66 -2.98 23.53
N ALA A 57 -0.53 -3.54 23.77
CA ALA A 57 -0.88 -4.15 25.06
C ALA A 57 0.07 -5.31 25.41
N ARG A 58 0.41 -6.16 24.44
CA ARG A 58 1.36 -7.27 24.65
C ARG A 58 2.77 -6.77 24.96
N LEU A 59 3.26 -5.78 24.21
CA LEU A 59 4.60 -5.23 24.43
C LEU A 59 4.70 -4.50 25.78
N ARG A 60 3.64 -3.79 26.20
CA ARG A 60 3.54 -3.20 27.55
C ARG A 60 3.59 -4.27 28.63
N GLY A 61 2.82 -5.35 28.48
CA GLY A 61 2.81 -6.45 29.44
C GLY A 61 4.13 -7.21 29.53
N ALA A 62 4.93 -7.20 28.47
CA ALA A 62 6.24 -7.86 28.40
C ALA A 62 7.43 -6.92 28.74
N ASP A 63 7.17 -5.67 29.11
CA ASP A 63 8.19 -4.63 29.33
C ASP A 63 9.18 -4.49 28.14
N ALA A 64 8.69 -4.74 26.92
CA ALA A 64 9.50 -4.79 25.70
C ALA A 64 9.46 -3.49 24.89
N LEU A 65 8.93 -2.41 25.48
CA LEU A 65 8.90 -1.09 24.86
C LEU A 65 10.13 -0.30 25.27
N ASP A 66 10.96 0.07 24.30
CA ASP A 66 12.07 1.00 24.52
C ASP A 66 11.54 2.44 24.56
N PHE A 67 11.38 2.97 25.77
CA PHE A 67 10.96 4.36 25.99
C PHE A 67 12.11 5.38 25.88
N SER A 68 13.36 4.95 25.66
CA SER A 68 14.48 5.88 25.47
C SER A 68 14.40 6.65 24.14
N ARG A 69 13.59 6.14 23.19
CA ARG A 69 13.33 6.76 21.89
C ARG A 69 11.83 6.77 21.60
N ALA A 70 11.21 7.94 21.67
CA ALA A 70 9.83 8.15 21.26
C ALA A 70 9.77 8.97 19.96
N LEU A 71 9.17 8.40 18.91
CA LEU A 71 8.78 9.12 17.69
C LEU A 71 7.29 9.42 17.79
N VAL A 72 6.93 10.70 17.82
CA VAL A 72 5.55 11.15 18.05
C VAL A 72 4.70 11.02 16.78
N ASP A 73 5.26 11.30 15.61
CA ASP A 73 4.65 11.06 14.30
C ASP A 73 5.69 11.21 13.18
N GLY A 74 5.44 10.59 12.01
CA GLY A 74 6.23 10.75 10.80
C GLY A 74 5.45 11.52 9.73
N SER A 75 5.90 12.72 9.36
CA SER A 75 5.27 13.48 8.28
C SER A 75 5.74 13.00 6.90
N HIS A 76 4.83 12.44 6.10
CA HIS A 76 5.12 12.10 4.70
C HIS A 76 4.79 13.29 3.78
N ILE A 77 5.79 14.14 3.50
CA ILE A 77 5.64 15.20 2.50
C ILE A 77 5.80 14.58 1.11
N ARG A 78 4.77 14.70 0.27
CA ARG A 78 4.88 14.34 -1.15
C ARG A 78 6.00 15.20 -1.75
N ALA A 79 7.05 14.58 -2.30
CA ALA A 79 8.07 15.33 -3.03
C ALA A 79 7.39 16.12 -4.14
N LEU A 80 7.42 17.45 -4.05
CA LEU A 80 6.94 18.31 -5.12
C LEU A 80 7.96 18.16 -6.26
N LYS A 81 7.69 17.24 -7.19
CA LYS A 81 8.44 17.13 -8.44
C LYS A 81 8.26 18.44 -9.19
N GLY A 82 9.21 19.36 -9.05
CA GLY A 82 9.33 20.56 -9.87
C GLY A 82 9.65 20.17 -11.31
N ALA A 83 8.62 19.81 -12.07
CA ALA A 83 8.68 19.81 -13.51
C ALA A 83 7.84 21.00 -13.97
N SER A 84 8.50 22.02 -14.55
CA SER A 84 7.79 23.02 -15.36
C SER A 84 6.96 22.26 -16.39
N LYS A 85 5.65 22.48 -16.34
CA LYS A 85 4.71 22.06 -17.37
C LYS A 85 5.17 22.69 -18.69
N PRO A 86 5.50 21.94 -19.75
CA PRO A 86 5.48 22.52 -21.08
C PRO A 86 4.03 22.92 -21.37
N ASP A 87 3.87 24.16 -21.79
CA ASP A 87 2.59 24.75 -22.16
C ASP A 87 1.87 23.92 -23.22
N GLY A 88 0.55 24.05 -23.21
CA GLY A 88 -0.45 23.19 -23.86
C GLY A 88 -0.04 22.49 -25.15
N ALA A 89 -0.26 21.18 -25.19
CA ALA A 89 -0.46 20.48 -26.45
C ALA A 89 -1.76 21.01 -27.10
N PRO A 90 -1.75 21.49 -28.35
CA PRO A 90 -2.99 21.76 -29.05
C PRO A 90 -3.75 20.44 -29.24
N LEU A 91 -5.00 20.42 -28.79
CA LEU A 91 -6.00 19.41 -29.15
C LEU A 91 -6.24 19.52 -30.67
N THR A 92 -5.53 18.72 -31.46
CA THR A 92 -5.92 18.47 -32.84
C THR A 92 -7.07 17.48 -32.83
N GLY A 93 -8.29 18.00 -32.89
CA GLY A 93 -9.46 17.21 -33.25
C GLY A 93 -9.33 16.71 -34.69
N ALA A 94 -9.44 15.39 -34.85
CA ALA A 94 -9.82 14.70 -36.08
C ALA A 94 -10.62 13.50 -35.58
N GLY A 95 -11.95 13.49 -35.67
CA GLY A 95 -12.70 13.46 -36.92
C GLY A 95 -13.38 12.09 -36.97
N THR A 96 -14.69 12.07 -36.76
CA THR A 96 -15.54 10.88 -36.84
C THR A 96 -15.46 10.25 -38.23
N ALA A 97 -15.35 8.92 -38.31
CA ALA A 97 -15.67 8.17 -39.53
C ALA A 97 -16.10 6.74 -39.18
N ALA A 98 -16.99 6.21 -40.02
CA ALA A 98 -18.03 5.22 -39.70
C ALA A 98 -17.60 3.75 -39.76
N SER A 99 -18.35 2.91 -39.03
CA SER A 99 -18.39 1.45 -39.22
C SER A 99 -19.00 1.09 -40.57
N THR A 100 -18.46 0.06 -41.23
CA THR A 100 -19.17 -0.73 -42.25
C THR A 100 -18.62 -2.14 -42.31
N THR A 101 -19.59 -3.07 -42.17
CA THR A 101 -19.67 -4.52 -42.47
C THR A 101 -18.61 -5.47 -41.91
#